data_AF-A0A5N0H202-F1
#
_entry.id   AF-A0A5N0H202-F1
#
_cell.length_a   1.000
_cell.length_b   1.000
_cell.length_c   1.000
_cell.angle_alpha   90.00
_cell.angle_beta   90.00
_cell.angle_gamma   90.00
#
_symmetry.space_group_name_H-M   'P 1'
#
loop_
_entity.id
_entity.type
_entity.pdbx_description
1 polymer ?
#
loop_
_entity_poly.entity_id
_entity_poly.type
_entity_poly.pdbx_seq_one_letter_code
_entity_poly.pdbx_strand_id
1 'polypeptide(L)'
;MPRRPAAPPDLHTLLDSWEISLRAERKSDQTVKSYGDGVRRYLTWCHTSGHPAALDRRQLTAWIADLLDAGAQPATAAARQLAVRRFSAWLTDEGEQDTDPLLGVKAPKLDTKVVEPLTDEQITALIRACRGKEFRDIRDEAIVRLMVETGVRAGELCALAVADINLHDGLAVV
;
A
#
# COMPACT_ATOMS: atom_id res chain seq x y z
N MET A 1 33.80 17.72 -29.38
CA MET A 1 32.40 18.18 -29.37
C MET A 1 31.89 18.07 -27.93
N PRO A 2 31.37 19.15 -27.31
CA PRO A 2 30.76 19.01 -25.99
C PRO A 2 29.47 18.18 -26.13
N ARG A 3 29.39 17.09 -25.37
CA ARG A 3 28.22 16.22 -25.30
C ARG A 3 27.04 17.07 -24.80
N ARG A 4 25.99 17.24 -25.62
CA ARG A 4 24.74 17.88 -25.18
C ARG A 4 24.31 17.18 -23.88
N PRO A 5 24.07 17.89 -22.77
CA PRO A 5 23.53 17.23 -21.59
C PRO A 5 22.23 16.55 -22.03
N ALA A 6 22.11 15.25 -21.76
CA ALA A 6 20.87 14.53 -21.98
C ALA A 6 19.78 15.28 -21.23
N ALA A 7 18.60 15.44 -21.84
CA ALA A 7 17.45 15.95 -21.09
C ALA A 7 17.29 15.07 -19.84
N PRO A 8 16.98 15.65 -18.67
CA PRO A 8 16.78 14.85 -17.47
C PRO A 8 15.73 13.78 -17.77
N PRO A 9 15.99 12.53 -17.37
CA PRO A 9 15.13 11.41 -17.75
C PRO A 9 13.73 11.65 -17.22
N ASP A 10 12.73 11.33 -18.04
CA ASP A 10 11.33 11.52 -17.70
C ASP A 10 10.94 10.54 -16.58
N LEU A 11 10.59 11.08 -15.41
CA LEU A 11 10.20 10.30 -14.24
C LEU A 11 8.96 9.43 -14.50
N HIS A 12 8.08 9.81 -15.44
CA HIS A 12 6.95 8.96 -15.82
C HIS A 12 7.40 7.70 -16.55
N THR A 13 8.31 7.83 -17.52
CA THR A 13 8.90 6.70 -18.22
C THR A 13 9.68 5.79 -17.27
N LEU A 14 10.45 6.38 -16.35
CA LEU A 14 11.22 5.62 -15.35
C LEU A 14 10.33 4.90 -14.33
N LEU A 15 9.14 5.43 -14.04
CA LEU A 15 8.17 4.76 -13.18
C LEU A 15 7.68 3.45 -13.80
N ASP A 16 7.42 3.42 -15.11
CA ASP A 16 7.00 2.19 -15.78
C ASP A 16 8.11 1.12 -15.73
N SER A 17 9.38 1.53 -15.91
CA SER A 17 10.54 0.66 -15.73
C SER A 17 10.66 0.13 -14.29
N TRP A 18 10.42 0.98 -13.29
CA TRP A 18 10.42 0.58 -11.89
C TRP A 18 9.29 -0.41 -11.56
N GLU A 19 8.10 -0.22 -12.12
CA GLU A 19 7.01 -1.19 -11.94
C GLU A 19 7.36 -2.57 -12.53
N ILE A 20 8.13 -2.62 -13.62
CA ILE A 20 8.65 -3.88 -14.17
C ILE A 20 9.68 -4.49 -13.22
N SER A 21 10.62 -3.72 -12.66
CA SER A 21 11.63 -4.25 -11.74
C SER A 21 10.99 -4.79 -10.45
N LEU A 22 9.99 -4.09 -9.89
CA LEU A 22 9.23 -4.58 -8.73
C LEU A 22 8.54 -5.94 -9.00
N ARG A 23 8.02 -6.16 -10.22
CA ARG A 23 7.46 -7.47 -10.61
C ARG A 23 8.55 -8.53 -10.75
N ALA A 24 9.71 -8.18 -11.31
CA ALA A 24 10.85 -9.09 -11.41
C ALA A 24 11.38 -9.52 -10.02
N GLU A 25 11.32 -8.63 -9.03
CA GLU A 25 11.59 -8.91 -7.61
C GLU A 25 10.50 -9.75 -6.91
N ARG A 26 9.44 -10.17 -7.62
CA ARG A 26 8.30 -10.91 -7.09
C ARG A 26 7.54 -10.16 -5.99
N LYS A 27 7.46 -8.83 -6.07
CA LYS A 27 6.50 -8.07 -5.24
C LYS A 27 5.07 -8.43 -5.64
N SER A 28 4.15 -8.40 -4.68
CA SER A 28 2.74 -8.64 -4.96
C SER A 28 2.17 -7.53 -5.84
N ASP A 29 1.15 -7.85 -6.64
CA ASP A 29 0.46 -6.86 -7.50
C ASP A 29 -0.05 -5.65 -6.71
N GLN A 30 -0.50 -5.89 -5.47
CA GLN A 30 -0.95 -4.82 -4.59
C GLN A 30 0.20 -3.91 -4.15
N THR A 31 1.40 -4.45 -3.93
CA THR A 31 2.59 -3.64 -3.64
C THR A 31 3.02 -2.83 -4.86
N VAL A 32 3.10 -3.44 -6.04
CA VAL A 32 3.43 -2.74 -7.31
C VAL A 32 2.46 -1.58 -7.53
N LYS A 33 1.16 -1.86 -7.44
CA LYS A 33 0.11 -0.85 -7.58
C LYS A 33 0.23 0.26 -6.53
N SER A 34 0.35 -0.09 -5.25
CA SER A 34 0.41 0.90 -4.18
C SER A 34 1.63 1.82 -4.30
N TYR A 35 2.77 1.28 -4.72
CA TYR A 35 3.99 2.06 -4.93
C TYR A 35 3.87 2.92 -6.19
N GLY A 36 3.42 2.33 -7.31
CA GLY A 36 3.16 3.04 -8.55
C GLY A 36 2.21 4.22 -8.36
N ASP A 37 1.05 3.98 -7.73
CA ASP A 37 0.06 5.02 -7.41
C ASP A 37 0.63 6.12 -6.52
N GLY A 38 1.52 5.77 -5.57
CA GLY A 38 2.20 6.73 -4.72
C GLY A 38 3.05 7.70 -5.52
N VAL A 39 3.88 7.18 -6.43
CA VAL A 39 4.74 8.01 -7.30
C VAL A 39 3.92 8.81 -8.29
N ARG A 40 2.92 8.21 -8.98
CA ARG A 40 2.04 8.95 -9.90
C ARG A 40 1.38 10.13 -9.22
N ARG A 41 0.86 9.95 -8.00
CA ARG A 41 0.22 11.03 -7.24
C ARG A 41 1.18 12.16 -6.87
N TYR A 42 2.43 11.84 -6.56
CA TYR A 42 3.46 12.85 -6.34
C TYR A 42 3.74 13.65 -7.62
N LEU A 43 3.94 12.97 -8.75
CA LEU A 43 4.19 13.62 -10.03
C LEU A 43 2.99 14.48 -10.48
N THR A 44 1.76 13.99 -10.28
CA THR A 44 0.55 14.78 -10.50
C THR A 44 0.53 16.02 -9.61
N TRP A 45 0.85 15.88 -8.32
CA TRP A 45 0.91 17.03 -7.42
C TRP A 45 1.97 18.05 -7.85
N CYS A 46 3.17 17.62 -8.27
CA CYS A 46 4.19 18.52 -8.81
C CYS A 46 3.61 19.35 -9.96
N HIS A 47 2.97 18.68 -10.92
CA HIS A 47 2.35 19.34 -12.07
C HIS A 47 1.25 20.32 -11.65
N THR A 48 0.31 19.92 -10.78
CA THR A 48 -0.83 20.78 -10.39
C THR A 48 -0.42 21.95 -9.52
N SER A 49 0.65 21.82 -8.74
CA SER A 49 1.18 22.87 -7.85
C SER A 49 2.20 23.78 -8.55
N GLY A 50 2.48 23.56 -9.84
CA GLY A 50 3.45 24.34 -10.61
C GLY A 50 4.92 24.07 -10.24
N HIS A 51 5.18 22.94 -9.58
CA HIS A 51 6.54 22.48 -9.27
C HIS A 51 7.10 21.61 -10.40
N PRO A 52 8.43 21.64 -10.64
CA PRO A 52 9.03 20.73 -11.58
C PRO A 52 8.88 19.28 -11.08
N ALA A 53 8.62 18.34 -12.00
CA ALA A 53 8.59 16.91 -11.70
C ALA A 53 10.00 16.42 -11.33
N ALA A 54 10.40 16.65 -10.08
CA ALA A 54 11.71 16.33 -9.56
C ALA A 54 11.59 15.70 -8.18
N LEU A 55 12.49 14.77 -7.85
CA LEU A 55 12.58 14.21 -6.52
C LEU A 55 13.40 15.17 -5.64
N ASP A 56 12.71 15.92 -4.80
CA ASP A 56 13.33 16.91 -3.91
C ASP A 56 12.73 16.82 -2.51
N ARG A 57 13.56 17.00 -1.49
CA ARG A 57 13.14 16.89 -0.09
C ARG A 57 12.09 17.94 0.28
N ARG A 58 12.25 19.18 -0.22
CA ARG A 58 11.30 20.27 0.07
C ARG A 58 9.97 20.01 -0.61
N GLN A 59 9.97 19.61 -1.88
CA GLN A 59 8.77 19.22 -2.62
C GLN A 59 8.04 18.03 -1.96
N LEU A 60 8.77 16.97 -1.60
CA LEU A 60 8.19 15.83 -0.90
C LEU A 60 7.57 16.24 0.44
N THR A 61 8.22 17.12 1.20
CA THR A 61 7.69 17.60 2.49
C THR A 61 6.43 18.44 2.29
N ALA A 62 6.41 19.33 1.29
CA ALA A 62 5.25 20.15 0.95
C ALA A 62 4.07 19.29 0.49
N TRP A 63 4.30 18.31 -0.38
CA TRP A 63 3.25 17.38 -0.83
C TRP A 63 2.62 16.62 0.33
N ILE A 64 3.43 16.17 1.28
CA ILE A 64 2.96 15.45 2.46
C ILE A 64 2.16 16.37 3.39
N ALA A 65 2.55 17.63 3.55
CA ALA A 65 1.76 18.62 4.27
C ALA A 65 0.39 18.83 3.59
N ASP A 66 0.38 19.06 2.28
CA ASP A 66 -0.86 19.23 1.51
C ASP A 66 -1.80 18.02 1.61
N LEU A 67 -1.24 16.80 1.63
CA LEU A 67 -2.03 15.58 1.82
C LEU A 67 -2.71 15.54 3.20
N LEU A 68 -1.99 15.93 4.25
CA LEU A 68 -2.52 15.95 5.62
C LEU A 68 -3.56 17.06 5.77
N ASP A 69 -3.30 18.25 5.22
CA ASP A 69 -4.22 19.40 5.23
C ASP A 69 -5.50 19.10 4.44
N ALA A 70 -5.40 18.28 3.38
CA ALA A 70 -6.54 17.76 2.64
C ALA A 70 -7.30 16.60 3.35
N GLY A 71 -6.90 16.24 4.58
CA GLY A 71 -7.58 15.25 5.41
C GLY A 71 -7.16 13.79 5.16
N ALA A 72 -6.05 13.55 4.46
CA ALA A 72 -5.53 12.18 4.34
C ALA A 72 -5.10 11.64 5.71
N GLN A 73 -5.37 10.36 5.97
CA GLN A 73 -4.90 9.70 7.17
C GLN A 73 -3.35 9.69 7.21
N PRO A 74 -2.71 9.86 8.37
CA PRO A 74 -1.25 9.84 8.50
C PRO A 74 -0.62 8.58 7.88
N ALA A 75 -1.25 7.42 8.07
CA ALA A 75 -0.81 6.15 7.49
C ALA A 75 -0.77 6.19 5.95
N THR A 76 -1.78 6.81 5.33
CA THR A 76 -1.85 7.00 3.87
C THR A 76 -0.73 7.92 3.40
N ALA A 77 -0.49 9.03 4.09
CA ALA A 77 0.58 9.97 3.76
C ALA A 77 1.96 9.27 3.87
N ALA A 78 2.21 8.52 4.94
CA ALA A 78 3.46 7.79 5.13
C ALA A 78 3.67 6.69 4.07
N ALA A 79 2.63 5.93 3.71
CA ALA A 79 2.71 4.91 2.67
C ALA A 79 3.04 5.52 1.29
N ARG A 80 2.42 6.66 0.96
CA ARG A 80 2.70 7.42 -0.27
C ARG A 80 4.11 7.99 -0.28
N GLN A 81 4.57 8.55 0.84
CA GLN A 81 5.94 9.04 0.96
C GLN A 81 6.95 7.91 0.80
N LEU A 82 6.68 6.74 1.38
CA LEU A 82 7.54 5.56 1.27
C LEU A 82 7.69 5.14 -0.20
N ALA A 83 6.62 5.16 -0.98
CA ALA A 83 6.67 4.85 -2.41
C ALA A 83 7.64 5.79 -3.16
N VAL A 84 7.54 7.10 -2.95
CA VAL A 84 8.43 8.09 -3.58
C VAL A 84 9.88 7.90 -3.15
N ARG A 85 10.13 7.60 -1.86
CA ARG A 85 11.48 7.30 -1.37
C ARG A 85 12.07 6.03 -1.97
N ARG A 86 11.27 4.98 -2.14
CA ARG A 86 11.71 3.72 -2.75
C ARG A 86 12.02 3.90 -4.24
N PHE A 87 11.23 4.70 -4.94
CA PHE A 87 11.51 5.06 -6.32
C PHE A 87 12.83 5.84 -6.45
N SER A 88 13.04 6.85 -5.61
CA SER A 88 14.30 7.63 -5.56
C SER A 88 15.54 6.76 -5.32
N ALA A 89 15.44 5.82 -4.37
CA ALA A 89 16.50 4.87 -4.10
C ALA A 89 16.77 3.95 -5.31
N TRP A 90 15.72 3.45 -5.97
CA TRP A 90 15.86 2.64 -7.18
C TRP A 90 16.51 3.41 -8.34
N LEU A 91 16.15 4.67 -8.55
CA LEU A 91 16.79 5.51 -9.57
C LEU A 91 18.30 5.67 -9.34
N THR A 92 18.72 5.76 -8.08
CA THR A 92 20.14 5.82 -7.74
C THR A 92 20.83 4.46 -7.97
N ASP A 93 20.15 3.36 -7.65
CA ASP A 93 20.68 1.99 -7.85
C ASP A 93 20.87 1.65 -9.34
N GLU A 94 19.96 2.10 -10.21
CA GLU A 94 20.04 1.93 -11.67
C GLU A 94 20.95 2.97 -12.36
N GLY A 95 21.51 3.92 -11.60
CA GLY A 95 22.38 4.98 -12.15
C GLY A 95 21.66 6.07 -12.93
N GLU A 96 20.33 6.18 -12.81
CA GLU A 96 19.53 7.28 -13.37
C GLU A 96 19.71 8.58 -12.58
N GLN A 97 20.18 8.49 -11.34
CA GLN A 97 20.61 9.61 -10.50
C GLN A 97 21.94 9.30 -9.80
N ASP A 98 22.85 10.27 -9.76
CA ASP A 98 24.15 10.10 -9.09
C ASP A 98 24.01 9.91 -7.56
N THR A 99 22.97 10.49 -6.96
CA THR A 99 22.73 10.47 -5.51
C THR A 99 21.24 10.46 -5.23
N ASP A 100 20.80 9.76 -4.17
CA ASP A 100 19.40 9.76 -3.71
C ASP A 100 19.08 11.08 -2.94
N PRO A 101 18.31 12.03 -3.53
CA PRO A 101 17.96 13.28 -2.86
C PRO A 101 17.04 13.10 -1.65
N LEU A 102 16.36 11.95 -1.56
CA LEU A 102 15.41 11.61 -0.51
C LEU A 102 16.02 10.67 0.56
N LEU A 103 17.32 10.42 0.47
CA LEU A 103 18.05 9.68 1.48
C LEU A 103 17.94 10.38 2.84
N GLY A 104 17.63 9.61 3.88
CA GLY A 104 17.47 10.12 5.24
C GLY A 104 16.20 10.93 5.52
N VAL A 105 15.29 11.10 4.54
CA VAL A 105 13.98 11.73 4.79
C VAL A 105 13.17 10.87 5.76
N LYS A 106 12.74 11.48 6.87
CA LYS A 106 11.94 10.81 7.89
C LYS A 106 10.48 10.72 7.46
N ALA A 107 9.82 9.63 7.85
CA ALA A 107 8.39 9.51 7.72
C ALA A 107 7.64 10.52 8.58
N PRO A 108 6.44 10.98 8.16
CA PRO A 108 5.52 11.66 9.05
C PRO A 108 5.36 10.86 10.34
N LYS A 109 5.25 11.55 11.47
CA LYS A 109 4.88 10.88 12.71
C LYS A 109 3.51 10.25 12.50
N LEU A 110 3.47 8.93 12.59
CA LEU A 110 2.23 8.19 12.67
C LEU A 110 1.85 8.18 14.14
N ASP A 111 0.73 8.82 14.48
CA ASP A 111 0.06 8.45 15.71
C ASP A 111 -0.42 7.02 15.52
N THR A 112 0.12 6.11 16.33
CA THR A 112 -0.31 4.71 16.33
C THR A 112 -1.77 4.69 16.74
N LYS A 113 -2.68 4.64 15.76
CA LYS A 113 -4.08 4.38 16.04
C LYS A 113 -4.17 2.96 16.57
N VAL A 114 -4.31 2.84 17.89
CA VAL A 114 -4.62 1.56 18.51
C VAL A 114 -6.01 1.19 18.01
N VAL A 115 -6.08 0.18 17.16
CA VAL A 115 -7.36 -0.42 16.79
C VAL A 115 -7.77 -1.24 17.99
N GLU A 116 -8.84 -0.82 18.67
CA GLU A 116 -9.38 -1.60 19.78
C GLU A 116 -9.90 -2.94 19.24
N PRO A 117 -9.54 -4.06 19.89
CA PRO A 117 -10.11 -5.35 19.53
C PRO A 117 -11.62 -5.34 19.78
N LEU A 118 -12.37 -6.13 19.01
CA LEU A 118 -13.80 -6.30 19.26
C LEU A 118 -14.01 -6.96 20.62
N THR A 119 -15.00 -6.50 21.38
CA THR A 119 -15.43 -7.17 22.61
C THR A 119 -16.24 -8.43 22.30
N ASP A 120 -16.36 -9.33 23.28
CA ASP A 120 -17.16 -10.55 23.15
C ASP A 120 -18.63 -10.24 22.81
N GLU A 121 -19.18 -9.13 23.34
CA GLU A 121 -20.53 -8.68 23.00
C GLU A 121 -20.63 -8.21 21.56
N GLN A 122 -19.62 -7.49 21.05
CA GLN A 122 -19.58 -7.03 19.66
C GLN A 122 -19.45 -8.21 18.69
N ILE A 123 -18.61 -9.19 19.01
CA ILE A 123 -18.50 -10.45 18.25
C ILE A 123 -19.83 -11.19 18.24
N THR A 124 -20.46 -11.34 19.41
CA THR A 124 -21.77 -11.98 19.54
C THR A 124 -22.85 -11.25 18.73
N ALA A 125 -22.83 -9.92 18.72
CA ALA A 125 -23.75 -9.11 17.92
C ALA A 125 -23.51 -9.29 16.42
N LEU A 126 -22.25 -9.37 15.98
CA LEU A 126 -21.89 -9.61 14.58
C LEU A 126 -22.38 -10.98 14.09
N ILE A 127 -22.12 -12.04 14.86
CA ILE A 127 -22.61 -13.40 14.57
C ILE A 127 -24.14 -13.41 14.54
N ARG A 128 -24.80 -12.71 15.48
CA ARG A 128 -26.27 -12.62 15.51
C ARG A 128 -26.83 -11.92 14.28
N ALA A 129 -26.13 -10.91 13.75
CA ALA A 129 -26.56 -10.17 12.57
C ALA A 129 -26.53 -11.03 11.29
N CYS A 130 -25.73 -12.09 11.25
CA CYS A 130 -25.68 -13.05 10.14
C CYS A 130 -26.74 -14.17 10.23
N ARG A 131 -27.58 -14.21 11.27
CA ARG A 131 -28.52 -15.33 11.46
C ARG A 131 -29.59 -15.36 10.37
N GLY A 132 -29.77 -16.53 9.78
CA GLY A 132 -30.85 -16.80 8.85
C GLY A 132 -30.72 -18.19 8.23
N LYS A 133 -31.50 -18.43 7.18
CA LYS A 133 -31.52 -19.72 6.47
C LYS A 133 -31.12 -19.58 5.01
N GLU A 134 -30.94 -18.36 4.52
CA GLU A 134 -30.46 -18.16 3.16
C GLU A 134 -28.98 -18.50 3.09
N PHE A 135 -28.52 -18.82 1.87
CA PHE A 135 -27.11 -19.11 1.65
C PHE A 135 -26.19 -17.98 2.13
N ARG A 136 -26.59 -16.72 1.94
CA ARG A 136 -25.80 -15.55 2.35
C ARG A 136 -25.65 -15.50 3.88
N ASP A 137 -26.72 -15.77 4.61
CA ASP A 137 -26.73 -15.78 6.07
C ASP A 137 -25.74 -16.82 6.62
N ILE A 138 -25.86 -18.06 6.13
CA ILE A 138 -25.03 -19.20 6.54
C ILE A 138 -23.55 -18.94 6.18
N ARG A 139 -23.31 -18.42 4.97
CA ARG A 139 -21.97 -18.07 4.50
C ARG A 139 -21.36 -16.98 5.37
N ASP A 140 -22.07 -15.88 5.59
CA ASP A 140 -21.55 -14.73 6.32
C ASP A 140 -21.29 -15.10 7.79
N GLU A 141 -22.15 -15.93 8.40
CA GLU A 141 -21.91 -16.48 9.74
C GLU A 141 -20.65 -17.36 9.78
N ALA A 142 -20.46 -18.25 8.80
CA ALA A 142 -19.27 -19.09 8.71
C ALA A 142 -17.98 -18.27 8.54
N ILE A 143 -18.01 -17.22 7.72
CA ILE A 143 -16.89 -16.29 7.52
C ILE A 143 -16.53 -15.61 8.84
N VAL A 144 -17.51 -15.00 9.52
CA VAL A 144 -17.27 -14.30 10.80
C VAL A 144 -16.69 -15.24 11.85
N ARG A 145 -17.27 -16.44 11.99
CA ARG A 145 -16.79 -17.45 12.95
C ARG A 145 -15.36 -17.88 12.64
N LEU A 146 -15.05 -18.19 11.38
CA LEU A 146 -13.71 -18.63 10.99
C LEU A 146 -12.67 -17.54 11.27
N MET A 147 -12.98 -16.27 10.96
CA MET A 147 -12.08 -15.14 11.22
C MET A 147 -11.85 -14.91 12.72
N VAL A 148 -12.91 -15.01 13.53
CA VAL A 148 -12.81 -14.80 14.99
C VAL A 148 -12.02 -15.91 15.66
N GLU A 149 -12.24 -17.17 15.28
CA GLU A 149 -11.62 -18.34 15.92
C GLU A 149 -10.16 -18.56 15.49
N THR A 150 -9.83 -18.27 14.22
CA THR A 150 -8.49 -18.59 13.66
C THR A 150 -7.60 -17.37 13.48
N GLY A 151 -8.16 -16.16 13.46
CA GLY A 151 -7.43 -14.94 13.14
C GLY A 151 -6.96 -14.86 11.67
N VAL A 152 -7.51 -15.69 10.77
CA VAL A 152 -7.19 -15.66 9.34
C VAL A 152 -7.44 -14.28 8.73
N ARG A 153 -6.55 -13.84 7.83
CA ARG A 153 -6.72 -12.56 7.14
C ARG A 153 -7.84 -12.66 6.11
N ALA A 154 -8.53 -11.54 5.85
CA ALA A 154 -9.61 -11.51 4.86
C ALA A 154 -9.17 -12.01 3.47
N GLY A 155 -7.93 -11.68 3.05
CA GLY A 155 -7.40 -12.15 1.77
C GLY A 155 -7.16 -13.66 1.71
N GLU A 156 -6.65 -14.24 2.80
CA GLU A 156 -6.44 -15.68 2.97
C GLU A 156 -7.79 -16.42 2.96
N LEU A 157 -8.78 -15.92 3.71
CA LEU A 157 -10.13 -16.47 3.74
C LEU A 157 -10.82 -16.40 2.37
N CYS A 158 -10.66 -15.31 1.63
CA CYS A 158 -11.21 -15.18 0.28
C CYS A 158 -10.56 -16.12 -0.74
N ALA A 159 -9.33 -16.58 -0.49
CA ALA A 159 -8.60 -17.50 -1.35
C ALA A 159 -8.84 -18.97 -0.99
N LEU A 160 -9.40 -19.26 0.19
CA LEU A 160 -9.62 -20.61 0.71
C LEU A 160 -10.56 -21.43 -0.18
N ALA A 161 -10.12 -22.61 -0.59
CA ALA A 161 -10.94 -23.57 -1.32
C ALA A 161 -11.44 -24.70 -0.40
N VAL A 162 -12.46 -25.43 -0.85
CA VAL A 162 -13.01 -26.58 -0.11
C VAL A 162 -11.94 -27.65 0.16
N ALA A 163 -10.99 -27.81 -0.76
CA ALA A 163 -9.88 -28.77 -0.63
C ALA A 163 -8.89 -28.42 0.49
N ASP A 164 -8.88 -27.16 0.93
CA ASP A 164 -7.99 -26.67 1.98
C ASP A 164 -8.57 -26.88 3.39
N ILE A 165 -9.82 -27.37 3.47
CA ILE A 165 -10.55 -27.56 4.72
C ILE A 165 -10.68 -29.06 5.02
N ASN A 166 -10.14 -29.47 6.15
CA ASN A 166 -10.38 -30.78 6.73
C ASN A 166 -11.31 -30.65 7.94
N LEU A 167 -12.60 -30.88 7.72
CA LEU A 167 -13.62 -30.83 8.77
C LEU A 167 -13.50 -31.96 9.81
N HIS A 168 -12.86 -33.08 9.46
CA HIS A 168 -12.64 -34.17 10.40
C HIS A 168 -11.60 -33.78 11.46
N ASP A 169 -10.53 -33.13 11.03
CA ASP A 169 -9.42 -32.74 11.90
C ASP A 169 -9.56 -31.30 12.43
N GLY A 170 -10.59 -30.55 11.99
CA GLY A 170 -10.80 -29.16 12.35
C GLY A 170 -9.71 -28.22 11.81
N LEU A 171 -9.14 -28.53 10.66
CA LEU A 171 -7.99 -27.83 10.07
C LEU A 171 -8.40 -27.05 8.82
N ALA A 172 -7.90 -25.82 8.69
CA ALA A 172 -7.90 -25.05 7.44
C ALA A 172 -6.46 -24.66 7.10
N VAL A 173 -6.05 -24.87 5.85
CA VAL A 173 -4.72 -24.51 5.35
C VAL A 173 -4.85 -23.26 4.49
N VAL A 174 -4.16 -22.18 4.87
CA VAL A 174 -4.24 -20.85 4.23
C VAL A 174 -2.89 -20.36 3.72
#